data_AF-A0AAD3N624-F1
#
_entry.id   AF-A0AAD3N624-F1
#
_cell.length_a   1.000
_cell.length_b   1.000
_cell.length_c   1.000
_cell.angle_alpha   90.00
_cell.angle_beta   90.00
_cell.angle_gamma   90.00
#
_symmetry.space_group_name_H-M   'P 1'
#
loop_
_entity.id
_entity.type
_entity.pdbx_description
1 polymer ?
#
loop_
_entity_poly.entity_id
_entity_poly.type
_entity_poly.pdbx_seq_one_letter_code
_entity_poly.pdbx_strand_id
1 'polypeptide(L)'
;MCVQSLIILHDDSRYMYTSEHTTVFVPAGFVRMKVCECVSWQGFEVVKGNFSRTFLRVGYHKIVAEIPAGARNINIQETIKSRNYLALQTQTGVSIINGNWVIDRPGIFTAVGTQLMYRRPNEIRSRNGESITAPGPLMEDLHVYLIYQQPGPSVYYEYSVPLHNTHPTPETHTPSDILPLVETVGPSHPGEKERQSDITNNDIIKETSHPKEAPSVPSVNSDPQPTYTWTKSGHTECSTTCGTGRRQVHWECVEKESEVTVPADLCDPALEPANREEDCNTQPCPAYWDVGEWSECSRRCGPGTQHRQVICRQVTHVHANGTESSVTVAPELCGLSDKPVTKSTCQLKICSQWEIRSEWSPCSVPCGVGQRSREVVCLSNQGDVEEDEECNMNLKPDTLQNCDMGACARSWFSSLWSQRCSAECGRGNRTRTTVCLMDHVTDLPLDSCEGERPPEVTGCDSGPCQNQLEWYTGPWGQCSAECGNGTQTRRVVCIFNNNSHMEVVDQSKCSSLPQPITAQTCRLKPCGVQWYVTDWSACSRSCNGGYRVREVRCLADNIAPSDHCDPSLTPESREECNKQPCVAEINPSCSDQYHNCMVVVQARLCIYPYYRGVCCASCSRSQRTYPNSFQKNHIHR
;
A
#
# COMPACT_ATOMS: atom_id res chain seq x y z
N MET A 1 2.25 43.83 -15.00
CA MET A 1 1.98 44.30 -16.37
C MET A 1 2.20 43.12 -17.30
N CYS A 2 1.24 42.80 -18.16
CA CYS A 2 1.41 41.79 -19.20
C CYS A 2 2.10 42.42 -20.42
N VAL A 3 3.05 41.71 -21.04
CA VAL A 3 3.68 42.16 -22.30
C VAL A 3 2.88 41.55 -23.45
N GLN A 4 2.31 42.41 -24.30
CA GLN A 4 1.25 42.00 -25.24
C GLN A 4 1.78 41.58 -26.62
N SER A 5 3.08 41.75 -26.88
CA SER A 5 3.81 41.20 -28.05
C SER A 5 5.32 41.23 -27.82
N LEU A 6 6.06 40.33 -28.47
CA LEU A 6 7.51 40.37 -28.60
C LEU A 6 7.87 40.36 -30.09
N ILE A 7 8.65 41.35 -30.54
CA ILE A 7 9.18 41.40 -31.92
C ILE A 7 10.69 41.18 -31.84
N ILE A 8 11.18 40.15 -32.53
CA ILE A 8 12.60 39.88 -32.68
C ILE A 8 13.06 40.57 -33.97
N LEU A 9 13.93 41.58 -33.84
CA LEU A 9 14.65 42.14 -34.97
C LEU A 9 15.94 41.34 -35.19
N HIS A 10 16.23 41.01 -36.43
CA HIS A 10 17.17 39.93 -36.79
C HIS A 10 18.61 40.43 -37.01
N ASP A 11 19.15 41.20 -36.07
CA ASP A 11 20.58 41.45 -35.96
C ASP A 11 20.99 41.71 -34.49
N ASP A 12 22.21 41.34 -34.12
CA ASP A 12 22.49 40.90 -32.76
C ASP A 12 22.67 42.00 -31.69
N SER A 13 22.50 41.61 -30.41
CA SER A 13 22.91 42.29 -29.15
C SER A 13 21.99 43.23 -28.37
N ARG A 14 20.78 43.63 -28.83
CA ARG A 14 19.84 44.46 -28.02
C ARG A 14 18.37 44.06 -28.16
N TYR A 15 17.71 43.86 -27.01
CA TYR A 15 16.25 43.74 -26.91
C TYR A 15 15.61 45.10 -26.61
N MET A 16 14.43 45.36 -27.18
CA MET A 16 13.62 46.55 -26.91
C MET A 16 12.28 46.17 -26.31
N TYR A 17 11.98 46.66 -25.11
CA TYR A 17 10.68 46.48 -24.47
C TYR A 17 9.82 47.72 -24.67
N THR A 18 8.53 47.52 -24.96
CA THR A 18 7.53 48.60 -25.01
C THR A 18 6.37 48.31 -24.06
N SER A 19 5.95 49.35 -23.36
CA SER A 19 4.70 49.44 -22.61
C SER A 19 4.19 50.88 -22.74
N GLU A 20 2.91 51.13 -22.50
CA GLU A 20 2.20 52.34 -22.98
C GLU A 20 2.84 53.69 -22.65
N HIS A 21 3.70 53.76 -21.62
CA HIS A 21 4.40 55.00 -21.24
C HIS A 21 5.93 54.89 -21.07
N THR A 22 6.61 53.78 -21.43
CA THR A 22 8.09 53.73 -21.39
C THR A 22 8.70 52.64 -22.30
N THR A 23 9.86 52.98 -22.87
CA THR A 23 10.74 52.09 -23.68
C THR A 23 12.12 51.97 -23.02
N VAL A 24 12.66 50.75 -22.90
CA VAL A 24 13.96 50.49 -22.24
C VAL A 24 14.79 49.49 -23.06
N PHE A 25 16.11 49.68 -23.07
CA PHE A 25 17.11 48.82 -23.72
C PHE A 25 18.08 48.23 -22.69
N VAL A 26 18.50 46.97 -22.87
CA VAL A 26 19.40 46.25 -21.95
C VAL A 26 20.49 45.49 -22.73
N PRO A 27 21.77 45.49 -22.30
CA PRO A 27 22.83 44.72 -22.96
C PRO A 27 22.74 43.20 -22.71
N ALA A 28 23.16 42.40 -23.68
CA ALA A 28 23.26 40.95 -23.56
C ALA A 28 24.36 40.53 -22.57
N GLY A 29 23.97 40.11 -21.36
CA GLY A 29 24.89 39.61 -20.34
C GLY A 29 24.24 39.23 -19.00
N PHE A 30 23.15 39.90 -18.61
CA PHE A 30 22.42 39.62 -17.36
C PHE A 30 20.91 39.46 -17.61
N VAL A 31 20.51 38.32 -18.17
CA VAL A 31 19.10 37.89 -18.22
C VAL A 31 18.99 36.44 -17.76
N ARG A 32 18.68 36.21 -16.48
CA ARG A 32 18.11 34.93 -16.04
C ARG A 32 16.65 34.90 -16.47
N MET A 33 16.38 34.28 -17.61
CA MET A 33 15.04 34.23 -18.19
C MET A 33 14.14 33.29 -17.36
N LYS A 34 13.40 33.86 -16.39
CA LYS A 34 12.18 33.21 -15.88
C LYS A 34 11.17 33.20 -17.03
N VAL A 35 11.02 32.05 -17.68
CA VAL A 35 9.89 31.81 -18.57
C VAL A 35 8.63 31.78 -17.71
N CYS A 36 7.79 32.80 -17.82
CA CYS A 36 6.47 32.80 -17.23
C CYS A 36 5.52 32.02 -18.13
N GLU A 37 5.53 30.69 -18.02
CA GLU A 37 4.46 29.87 -18.59
C GLU A 37 3.13 30.21 -17.90
N CYS A 38 2.30 31.00 -18.58
CA CYS A 38 0.92 31.26 -18.15
C CYS A 38 0.01 30.11 -18.59
N VAL A 39 0.28 28.92 -18.05
CA VAL A 39 -0.65 27.78 -17.97
C VAL A 39 -0.81 27.47 -16.48
N SER A 40 -2.00 27.07 -16.04
CA SER A 40 -2.34 27.00 -14.60
C SER A 40 -1.67 25.84 -13.88
N TRP A 41 -0.40 26.00 -13.54
CA TRP A 41 0.36 25.13 -12.66
C TRP A 41 -0.17 25.21 -11.21
N GLN A 42 -1.20 24.41 -10.91
CA GLN A 42 -1.44 23.97 -9.53
C GLN A 42 -0.21 23.18 -9.08
N GLY A 43 0.63 23.79 -8.24
CA GLY A 43 1.78 23.10 -7.65
C GLY A 43 1.30 22.03 -6.68
N PHE A 44 1.76 20.79 -6.87
CA PHE A 44 1.45 19.69 -5.95
C PHE A 44 2.68 19.35 -5.10
N GLU A 45 2.50 19.29 -3.78
CA GLU A 45 3.48 18.77 -2.84
C GLU A 45 3.25 17.27 -2.63
N VAL A 46 4.31 16.46 -2.66
CA VAL A 46 4.20 14.99 -2.49
C VAL A 46 4.56 14.61 -1.06
N VAL A 47 3.54 14.22 -0.30
CA VAL A 47 3.66 13.71 1.07
C VAL A 47 3.82 12.20 1.02
N LYS A 48 4.83 11.66 1.73
CA LYS A 48 5.05 10.21 1.81
C LYS A 48 5.70 9.79 3.13
N GLY A 49 5.44 8.55 3.53
CA GLY A 49 5.98 7.98 4.75
C GLY A 49 5.91 6.45 4.78
N ASN A 50 6.52 5.88 5.83
CA ASN A 50 6.41 4.46 6.15
C ASN A 50 6.02 4.33 7.63
N PHE A 51 4.97 3.55 7.89
CA PHE A 51 4.49 3.24 9.22
C PHE A 51 4.97 1.84 9.63
N SER A 52 5.56 1.68 10.82
CA SER A 52 6.08 0.39 11.31
C SER A 52 5.99 0.19 12.84
N ARG A 53 4.96 0.76 13.49
CA ARG A 53 4.77 0.59 14.95
C ARG A 53 4.05 -0.73 15.28
N THR A 54 4.44 -1.35 16.39
CA THR A 54 3.72 -2.47 16.99
C THR A 54 2.59 -1.96 17.90
N PHE A 55 1.50 -2.74 17.99
CA PHE A 55 0.35 -2.45 18.86
C PHE A 55 0.17 -3.57 19.88
N LEU A 56 -0.39 -3.25 21.05
CA LEU A 56 -0.58 -4.21 22.15
C LEU A 56 -1.97 -4.86 22.18
N ARG A 57 -2.88 -4.45 21.29
CA ARG A 57 -4.28 -4.90 21.25
C ARG A 57 -4.78 -5.03 19.82
N VAL A 58 -5.58 -6.06 19.55
CA VAL A 58 -6.32 -6.24 18.29
C VAL A 58 -7.36 -5.12 18.13
N GLY A 59 -7.55 -4.63 16.91
CA GLY A 59 -8.55 -3.59 16.59
C GLY A 59 -8.06 -2.53 15.61
N TYR A 60 -8.86 -1.48 15.44
CA TYR A 60 -8.58 -0.36 14.54
C TYR A 60 -7.58 0.62 15.15
N HIS A 61 -6.42 0.79 14.51
CA HIS A 61 -5.42 1.80 14.90
C HIS A 61 -5.20 2.80 13.75
N LYS A 62 -5.27 4.10 14.02
CA LYS A 62 -5.07 5.15 13.01
C LYS A 62 -3.57 5.27 12.67
N ILE A 63 -3.21 5.02 11.41
CA ILE A 63 -1.80 4.97 10.96
C ILE A 63 -1.33 6.21 10.18
N VAL A 64 -2.28 6.98 9.63
CA VAL A 64 -2.04 8.31 9.02
C VAL A 64 -2.98 9.32 9.68
N ALA A 65 -2.48 10.49 10.05
CA ALA A 65 -3.26 11.52 10.74
C ALA A 65 -4.42 12.05 9.88
N GLU A 66 -4.14 12.39 8.62
CA GLU A 66 -5.10 12.95 7.67
C GLU A 66 -4.56 12.74 6.24
N ILE A 67 -5.45 12.51 5.27
CA ILE A 67 -5.20 12.77 3.85
C ILE A 67 -6.25 13.81 3.44
N PRO A 68 -5.87 15.07 3.18
CA PRO A 68 -6.83 16.17 3.07
C PRO A 68 -7.57 16.20 1.72
N ALA A 69 -8.70 16.90 1.69
CA ALA A 69 -9.43 17.24 0.49
C ALA A 69 -8.53 17.89 -0.57
N GLY A 70 -8.82 17.61 -1.84
CA GLY A 70 -7.97 17.99 -2.98
C GLY A 70 -6.78 17.06 -3.23
N ALA A 71 -6.42 16.15 -2.31
CA ALA A 71 -5.33 15.21 -2.51
C ALA A 71 -5.55 14.27 -3.71
N ARG A 72 -4.48 13.96 -4.43
CA ARG A 72 -4.41 13.14 -5.65
C ARG A 72 -3.30 12.10 -5.57
N ASN A 73 -3.31 11.14 -6.49
CA ASN A 73 -2.28 10.08 -6.63
C ASN A 73 -2.01 9.33 -5.31
N ILE A 74 -3.08 8.98 -4.59
CA ILE A 74 -3.00 8.29 -3.30
C ILE A 74 -2.61 6.84 -3.55
N ASN A 75 -1.55 6.39 -2.90
CA ASN A 75 -1.07 5.03 -2.87
C ASN A 75 -0.75 4.63 -1.43
N ILE A 76 -1.46 3.63 -0.90
CA ILE A 76 -1.25 3.05 0.43
C ILE A 76 -1.01 1.56 0.23
N GLN A 77 0.12 1.02 0.70
CA GLN A 77 0.50 -0.37 0.46
C GLN A 77 1.27 -0.98 1.63
N GLU A 78 0.96 -2.23 1.98
CA GLU A 78 1.83 -3.04 2.82
C GLU A 78 3.16 -3.31 2.10
N THR A 79 4.26 -2.90 2.73
CA THR A 79 5.63 -3.24 2.30
C THR A 79 6.04 -4.64 2.75
N ILE A 80 5.44 -5.12 3.84
CA ILE A 80 5.57 -6.49 4.36
C ILE A 80 4.15 -7.04 4.50
N LYS A 81 3.81 -8.02 3.63
CA LYS A 81 2.53 -8.74 3.65
C LYS A 81 2.26 -9.34 5.02
N SER A 82 1.11 -9.04 5.62
CA SER A 82 0.72 -9.54 6.94
C SER A 82 -0.72 -10.05 6.98
N ARG A 83 -1.19 -10.51 8.15
CA ARG A 83 -2.62 -10.81 8.39
C ARG A 83 -3.46 -9.57 8.73
N ASN A 84 -2.86 -8.40 8.86
CA ASN A 84 -3.57 -7.14 9.14
C ASN A 84 -4.42 -6.69 7.94
N TYR A 85 -5.31 -5.71 8.14
CA TYR A 85 -6.13 -5.14 7.05
C TYR A 85 -6.07 -3.60 7.08
N LEU A 86 -5.81 -2.99 5.93
CA LEU A 86 -5.93 -1.56 5.67
C LEU A 86 -7.41 -1.19 5.61
N ALA A 87 -7.81 -0.18 6.37
CA ALA A 87 -9.17 0.32 6.43
C ALA A 87 -9.22 1.83 6.16
N LEU A 88 -10.31 2.29 5.55
CA LEU A 88 -10.55 3.69 5.23
C LEU A 88 -11.87 4.19 5.82
N GLN A 89 -11.81 5.39 6.40
CA GLN A 89 -12.93 6.07 7.02
C GLN A 89 -12.88 7.56 6.67
N THR A 90 -14.03 8.20 6.47
CA THR A 90 -14.11 9.66 6.34
C THR A 90 -13.82 10.35 7.67
N GLN A 91 -13.50 11.65 7.66
CA GLN A 91 -13.52 12.52 8.85
C GLN A 91 -14.87 12.45 9.61
N THR A 92 -15.98 12.20 8.91
CA THR A 92 -17.34 12.06 9.48
C THR A 92 -17.62 10.69 10.10
N GLY A 93 -16.63 9.79 10.13
CA GLY A 93 -16.75 8.46 10.74
C GLY A 93 -17.37 7.40 9.84
N VAL A 94 -17.71 7.72 8.59
CA VAL A 94 -18.30 6.78 7.63
C VAL A 94 -17.22 5.83 7.12
N SER A 95 -17.46 4.53 7.26
CA SER A 95 -16.59 3.47 6.76
C SER A 95 -16.69 3.35 5.23
N ILE A 96 -15.54 3.26 4.54
CA ILE A 96 -15.46 3.15 3.08
C ILE A 96 -14.96 1.76 2.64
N ILE A 97 -13.88 1.27 3.26
CA ILE A 97 -13.24 -0.02 3.01
C ILE A 97 -12.84 -0.62 4.37
N ASN A 98 -13.16 -1.88 4.59
CA ASN A 98 -12.83 -2.69 5.79
C ASN A 98 -13.27 -2.03 7.11
N GLY A 99 -14.50 -1.51 7.17
CA GLY A 99 -15.04 -0.83 8.35
C GLY A 99 -16.12 -1.62 9.09
N ASN A 100 -16.51 -1.15 10.27
CA ASN A 100 -17.52 -1.79 11.14
C ASN A 100 -17.26 -3.29 11.41
N TRP A 101 -15.99 -3.70 11.46
CA TRP A 101 -15.53 -5.10 11.56
C TRP A 101 -15.89 -6.02 10.38
N VAL A 102 -16.42 -5.47 9.29
CA VAL A 102 -16.63 -6.16 8.02
C VAL A 102 -15.35 -6.05 7.18
N ILE A 103 -14.99 -7.14 6.50
CA ILE A 103 -13.91 -7.15 5.50
C ILE A 103 -14.54 -7.16 4.10
N ASP A 104 -14.18 -6.16 3.30
CA ASP A 104 -14.68 -6.00 1.94
C ASP A 104 -13.95 -6.90 0.94
N ARG A 105 -14.58 -7.11 -0.22
CA ARG A 105 -13.94 -7.83 -1.33
C ARG A 105 -13.05 -6.87 -2.14
N PRO A 106 -11.85 -7.31 -2.59
CA PRO A 106 -11.02 -6.52 -3.51
C PRO A 106 -11.80 -6.07 -4.76
N GLY A 107 -11.69 -4.79 -5.12
CA GLY A 107 -12.55 -4.16 -6.12
C GLY A 107 -12.40 -2.64 -6.20
N ILE A 108 -13.34 -2.00 -6.89
CA ILE A 108 -13.42 -0.54 -7.04
C ILE A 108 -14.58 -0.01 -6.20
N PHE A 109 -14.29 0.96 -5.35
CA PHE A 109 -15.22 1.64 -4.45
C PHE A 109 -15.31 3.10 -4.88
N THR A 110 -16.51 3.67 -5.00
CA THR A 110 -16.69 5.09 -5.36
C THR A 110 -17.09 5.86 -4.11
N ALA A 111 -16.16 6.65 -3.56
CA ALA A 111 -16.35 7.42 -2.34
C ALA A 111 -15.41 8.63 -2.31
N VAL A 112 -15.73 9.64 -1.49
CA VAL A 112 -14.89 10.86 -1.33
C VAL A 112 -14.63 11.57 -2.69
N GLY A 113 -15.54 11.39 -3.66
CA GLY A 113 -15.43 11.96 -5.02
C GLY A 113 -14.44 11.28 -5.97
N THR A 114 -13.81 10.18 -5.58
CA THR A 114 -12.85 9.43 -6.40
C THR A 114 -13.21 7.94 -6.47
N GLN A 115 -12.61 7.22 -7.42
CA GLN A 115 -12.57 5.76 -7.40
C GLN A 115 -11.37 5.30 -6.55
N LEU A 116 -11.65 4.53 -5.50
CA LEU A 116 -10.70 3.84 -4.64
C LEU A 116 -10.59 2.39 -5.12
N MET A 117 -9.40 1.97 -5.54
CA MET A 117 -9.11 0.61 -5.99
C MET A 117 -8.41 -0.14 -4.86
N TYR A 118 -9.10 -1.10 -4.26
CA TYR A 118 -8.63 -1.95 -3.16
C TYR A 118 -8.20 -3.32 -3.70
N ARG A 119 -6.95 -3.73 -3.38
CA ARG A 119 -6.36 -4.99 -3.85
C ARG A 119 -5.73 -5.76 -2.69
N ARG A 120 -6.20 -7.00 -2.48
CA ARG A 120 -5.61 -7.96 -1.55
C ARG A 120 -5.21 -9.25 -2.31
N PRO A 121 -3.92 -9.47 -2.62
CA PRO A 121 -3.49 -10.63 -3.41
C PRO A 121 -3.64 -11.97 -2.66
N ASN A 122 -4.17 -13.00 -3.33
CA ASN A 122 -4.37 -14.33 -2.75
C ASN A 122 -3.06 -14.93 -2.19
N GLU A 123 -3.15 -15.53 -0.99
CA GLU A 123 -1.99 -15.88 -0.18
C GLU A 123 -0.96 -16.78 -0.90
N ILE A 124 -1.45 -17.72 -1.70
CA ILE A 124 -0.68 -18.81 -2.34
C ILE A 124 0.19 -18.30 -3.50
N ARG A 125 -0.17 -17.20 -4.17
CA ARG A 125 0.44 -16.79 -5.46
C ARG A 125 1.23 -15.48 -5.43
N SER A 126 1.19 -14.70 -4.34
CA SER A 126 1.81 -13.38 -4.28
C SER A 126 2.59 -13.13 -2.99
N ARG A 127 3.74 -12.46 -3.14
CA ARG A 127 4.51 -11.87 -2.03
C ARG A 127 4.09 -10.44 -1.70
N ASN A 128 3.44 -9.74 -2.63
CA ASN A 128 2.97 -8.38 -2.43
C ASN A 128 1.86 -8.38 -1.38
N GLY A 129 1.90 -7.42 -0.45
CA GLY A 129 0.85 -7.23 0.54
C GLY A 129 -0.39 -6.54 -0.03
N GLU A 130 -1.25 -6.10 0.89
CA GLU A 130 -2.46 -5.36 0.59
C GLU A 130 -2.19 -3.93 0.10
N SER A 131 -3.08 -3.37 -0.73
CA SER A 131 -2.95 -1.99 -1.21
C SER A 131 -4.29 -1.31 -1.53
N ILE A 132 -4.32 0.02 -1.38
CA ILE A 132 -5.42 0.89 -1.76
C ILE A 132 -4.85 2.06 -2.58
N THR A 133 -5.39 2.29 -3.77
CA THR A 133 -4.93 3.34 -4.70
C THR A 133 -6.09 4.19 -5.23
N ALA A 134 -5.94 5.51 -5.29
CA ALA A 134 -6.92 6.43 -5.89
C ALA A 134 -6.26 7.59 -6.67
N PRO A 135 -6.80 8.00 -7.84
CA PRO A 135 -6.29 9.14 -8.59
C PRO A 135 -6.62 10.49 -7.92
N GLY A 136 -7.77 10.60 -7.23
CA GLY A 136 -8.28 11.86 -6.70
C GLY A 136 -8.79 12.81 -7.81
N PRO A 137 -9.13 14.07 -7.47
CA PRO A 137 -9.01 14.67 -6.13
C PRO A 137 -10.01 14.09 -5.12
N LEU A 138 -9.64 14.08 -3.83
CA LEU A 138 -10.59 13.89 -2.73
C LEU A 138 -11.52 15.11 -2.59
N MET A 139 -12.77 14.91 -2.19
CA MET A 139 -13.71 16.00 -1.85
C MET A 139 -13.84 16.27 -0.35
N GLU A 140 -13.45 15.33 0.51
CA GLU A 140 -13.44 15.45 1.97
C GLU A 140 -12.20 14.75 2.54
N ASP A 141 -11.92 14.99 3.83
CA ASP A 141 -10.72 14.49 4.49
C ASP A 141 -10.87 12.99 4.85
N LEU A 142 -9.79 12.24 4.60
CA LEU A 142 -9.75 10.78 4.65
C LEU A 142 -8.78 10.29 5.72
N HIS A 143 -9.21 9.33 6.52
CA HIS A 143 -8.41 8.70 7.57
C HIS A 143 -8.01 7.27 7.19
N VAL A 144 -6.73 6.93 7.42
CA VAL A 144 -6.19 5.58 7.17
C VAL A 144 -6.01 4.84 8.50
N TYR A 145 -6.66 3.69 8.60
CA TYR A 145 -6.58 2.78 9.74
C TYR A 145 -5.94 1.45 9.34
N LEU A 146 -5.41 0.75 10.34
CA LEU A 146 -4.98 -0.63 10.26
C LEU A 146 -5.78 -1.45 11.28
N ILE A 147 -6.51 -2.46 10.82
CA ILE A 147 -7.06 -3.51 11.68
C ILE A 147 -5.89 -4.43 12.04
N TYR A 148 -5.41 -4.29 13.27
CA TYR A 148 -4.28 -5.04 13.78
C TYR A 148 -4.70 -6.44 14.24
N GLN A 149 -4.08 -7.46 13.66
CA GLN A 149 -4.23 -8.89 13.99
C GLN A 149 -2.87 -9.57 14.21
N GLN A 150 -1.76 -9.04 13.67
CA GLN A 150 -0.44 -9.67 13.72
C GLN A 150 0.70 -8.63 13.90
N PRO A 151 1.67 -8.87 14.80
CA PRO A 151 2.84 -7.99 14.96
C PRO A 151 3.74 -7.92 13.73
N GLY A 152 4.47 -6.80 13.62
CA GLY A 152 5.32 -6.46 12.48
C GLY A 152 4.65 -5.84 11.24
N PRO A 153 3.54 -5.05 11.34
CA PRO A 153 3.01 -4.36 10.17
C PRO A 153 4.02 -3.34 9.64
N SER A 154 4.11 -3.19 8.32
CA SER A 154 4.88 -2.13 7.68
C SER A 154 4.14 -1.61 6.45
N VAL A 155 3.69 -0.35 6.49
CA VAL A 155 2.80 0.27 5.48
C VAL A 155 3.43 1.54 4.93
N TYR A 156 3.71 1.56 3.62
CA TYR A 156 4.10 2.75 2.88
C TYR A 156 2.86 3.51 2.42
N TYR A 157 2.89 4.84 2.51
CA TYR A 157 1.87 5.72 1.94
C TYR A 157 2.52 6.89 1.20
N GLU A 158 1.88 7.31 0.10
CA GLU A 158 2.28 8.44 -0.73
C GLU A 158 1.03 9.09 -1.33
N TYR A 159 0.97 10.42 -1.35
CA TYR A 159 -0.11 11.20 -1.96
C TYR A 159 0.39 12.62 -2.30
N SER A 160 -0.34 13.32 -3.17
CA SER A 160 0.02 14.66 -3.65
C SER A 160 -1.07 15.69 -3.33
N VAL A 161 -0.72 16.78 -2.63
CA VAL A 161 -1.67 17.82 -2.17
C VAL A 161 -1.46 19.14 -2.92
N PRO A 162 -2.53 19.89 -3.26
CA PRO A 162 -2.42 21.16 -3.97
C PRO A 162 -1.98 22.30 -3.03
N LEU A 163 -0.86 22.95 -3.34
CA LEU A 163 -0.30 24.08 -2.59
C LEU A 163 -1.24 25.29 -2.63
N HIS A 164 -1.84 25.63 -1.49
CA HIS A 164 -2.70 26.81 -1.32
C HIS A 164 -1.90 28.01 -0.79
N ASN A 165 -1.97 29.13 -1.51
CA ASN A 165 -1.51 30.42 -0.98
C ASN A 165 -2.51 30.92 0.07
N THR A 166 -2.03 31.19 1.28
CA THR A 166 -2.88 31.59 2.42
C THR A 166 -3.11 33.09 2.51
N HIS A 167 -4.39 33.50 2.51
CA HIS A 167 -4.87 34.71 3.19
C HIS A 167 -6.35 34.48 3.61
N PRO A 168 -6.86 35.06 4.71
CA PRO A 168 -7.92 34.39 5.49
C PRO A 168 -9.33 35.01 5.45
N THR A 169 -10.34 34.14 5.59
CA THR A 169 -11.70 34.37 6.20
C THR A 169 -12.66 35.35 5.48
N PRO A 170 -14.01 35.34 5.77
CA PRO A 170 -14.74 34.61 6.81
C PRO A 170 -15.91 33.71 6.33
N GLU A 171 -16.61 33.10 7.30
CA GLU A 171 -17.77 32.20 7.19
C GLU A 171 -19.10 32.92 6.89
N THR A 172 -20.15 32.19 6.43
CA THR A 172 -21.40 31.93 7.21
C THR A 172 -22.54 31.24 6.40
N HIS A 173 -23.50 30.65 7.12
CA HIS A 173 -24.89 30.30 6.76
C HIS A 173 -25.24 28.99 5.98
N THR A 174 -25.72 28.00 6.73
CA THR A 174 -26.91 27.16 6.41
C THR A 174 -28.16 27.80 7.07
N PRO A 175 -29.42 27.57 6.61
CA PRO A 175 -30.19 26.30 6.73
C PRO A 175 -31.10 26.01 5.50
N SER A 176 -32.08 25.08 5.46
CA SER A 176 -32.21 23.66 5.88
C SER A 176 -33.51 23.06 5.27
N ASP A 177 -33.68 21.73 5.35
CA ASP A 177 -34.92 20.92 5.31
C ASP A 177 -36.00 21.07 4.21
N ILE A 178 -36.38 19.94 3.60
CA ILE A 178 -37.74 19.33 3.68
C ILE A 178 -37.73 17.92 3.06
N LEU A 179 -38.42 16.98 3.72
CA LEU A 179 -38.81 15.64 3.24
C LEU A 179 -40.35 15.54 3.37
N PRO A 180 -41.05 14.77 2.52
CA PRO A 180 -41.37 13.38 2.92
C PRO A 180 -41.48 12.35 1.77
N LEU A 181 -41.75 11.10 2.15
CA LEU A 181 -42.02 9.94 1.29
C LEU A 181 -43.46 9.93 0.76
N VAL A 182 -43.75 9.05 -0.22
CA VAL A 182 -44.76 7.98 -0.12
C VAL A 182 -44.66 7.00 -1.30
N GLU A 183 -44.98 5.72 -1.07
CA GLU A 183 -45.00 4.63 -2.06
C GLU A 183 -46.39 4.47 -2.73
N THR A 184 -46.47 3.72 -3.85
CA THR A 184 -47.23 2.44 -4.00
C THR A 184 -47.82 2.17 -5.41
N VAL A 185 -48.07 0.87 -5.66
CA VAL A 185 -48.91 0.21 -6.70
C VAL A 185 -48.53 0.28 -8.20
N GLY A 186 -48.62 -0.89 -8.86
CA GLY A 186 -48.82 -1.04 -10.32
C GLY A 186 -50.32 -1.29 -10.64
N PRO A 187 -50.73 -2.24 -11.52
CA PRO A 187 -49.93 -3.14 -12.38
C PRO A 187 -50.47 -3.29 -13.84
N SER A 188 -50.09 -4.41 -14.50
CA SER A 188 -50.74 -5.11 -15.65
C SER A 188 -50.54 -4.69 -17.12
N HIS A 189 -50.38 -5.75 -17.94
CA HIS A 189 -50.37 -5.89 -19.43
C HIS A 189 -51.73 -5.54 -20.09
N PRO A 190 -51.92 -5.52 -21.45
CA PRO A 190 -51.08 -6.05 -22.57
C PRO A 190 -50.79 -4.97 -23.66
N GLY A 191 -50.44 -5.25 -24.94
CA GLY A 191 -50.37 -6.49 -25.73
C GLY A 191 -49.82 -6.32 -27.17
N GLU A 192 -50.00 -7.35 -28.01
CA GLU A 192 -49.56 -7.43 -29.42
C GLU A 192 -50.64 -6.98 -30.43
N LYS A 193 -50.26 -6.46 -31.63
CA LYS A 193 -50.28 -7.25 -32.91
C LYS A 193 -49.87 -6.48 -34.18
N GLU A 194 -49.57 -7.26 -35.22
CA GLU A 194 -49.21 -6.90 -36.59
C GLU A 194 -50.41 -6.37 -37.42
N ARG A 195 -50.16 -5.75 -38.59
CA ARG A 195 -50.44 -6.38 -39.93
C ARG A 195 -50.29 -5.47 -41.16
N GLN A 196 -49.97 -6.12 -42.31
CA GLN A 196 -50.38 -5.89 -43.73
C GLN A 196 -50.43 -4.44 -44.33
N SER A 197 -50.51 -4.18 -45.65
CA SER A 197 -50.90 -4.96 -46.84
C SER A 197 -50.50 -4.31 -48.18
N ASP A 198 -50.10 -5.14 -49.16
CA ASP A 198 -50.60 -5.26 -50.55
C ASP A 198 -50.70 -3.98 -51.46
N ILE A 199 -51.09 -3.94 -52.75
CA ILE A 199 -51.47 -4.91 -53.82
C ILE A 199 -50.72 -4.48 -55.14
N THR A 200 -50.78 -5.08 -56.35
CA THR A 200 -51.86 -5.16 -57.39
C THR A 200 -51.45 -6.07 -58.59
N ASN A 201 -52.41 -6.40 -59.50
CA ASN A 201 -52.29 -7.35 -60.63
C ASN A 201 -52.53 -6.71 -62.05
N ASN A 202 -52.34 -7.51 -63.14
CA ASN A 202 -52.87 -7.39 -64.53
C ASN A 202 -52.26 -6.29 -65.46
N ASP A 203 -52.30 -6.33 -66.82
CA ASP A 203 -52.84 -7.28 -67.83
C ASP A 203 -52.28 -7.12 -69.28
N ILE A 204 -52.49 -8.13 -70.18
CA ILE A 204 -52.59 -8.04 -71.68
C ILE A 204 -51.25 -7.69 -72.45
N ILE A 205 -50.92 -7.99 -73.74
CA ILE A 205 -51.55 -7.91 -75.10
C ILE A 205 -51.39 -9.23 -75.96
N LYS A 206 -50.81 -9.21 -77.20
CA LYS A 206 -50.73 -10.29 -78.24
C LYS A 206 -49.62 -10.01 -79.28
N GLU A 207 -49.15 -11.04 -80.03
CA GLU A 207 -49.15 -11.05 -81.53
C GLU A 207 -48.96 -12.47 -82.15
N THR A 208 -48.84 -12.62 -83.49
CA THR A 208 -49.17 -13.88 -84.22
C THR A 208 -48.46 -14.13 -85.58
N SER A 209 -47.94 -15.36 -85.81
CA SER A 209 -47.72 -16.07 -87.11
C SER A 209 -47.18 -17.50 -86.82
N HIS A 210 -47.47 -18.65 -87.48
CA HIS A 210 -47.77 -19.10 -88.87
C HIS A 210 -46.56 -19.17 -89.83
N PRO A 211 -46.41 -20.18 -90.75
CA PRO A 211 -47.21 -21.42 -90.97
C PRO A 211 -46.45 -22.74 -91.40
N LYS A 212 -47.21 -23.85 -91.53
CA LYS A 212 -47.18 -24.89 -92.62
C LYS A 212 -46.08 -25.98 -92.79
N GLU A 213 -46.60 -27.20 -93.00
CA GLU A 213 -46.17 -28.28 -93.93
C GLU A 213 -44.94 -29.18 -93.62
N ALA A 214 -44.88 -30.32 -94.35
CA ALA A 214 -44.14 -31.57 -94.04
C ALA A 214 -43.42 -32.09 -95.32
N PRO A 215 -42.92 -33.36 -95.48
CA PRO A 215 -42.79 -34.49 -94.54
C PRO A 215 -41.42 -35.24 -94.60
N SER A 216 -41.25 -36.28 -93.76
CA SER A 216 -40.57 -37.54 -94.16
C SER A 216 -40.81 -38.68 -93.14
N VAL A 217 -40.78 -39.91 -93.64
CA VAL A 217 -41.12 -41.24 -93.05
C VAL A 217 -40.16 -42.24 -93.75
N PRO A 218 -39.71 -43.41 -93.20
CA PRO A 218 -40.22 -44.25 -92.09
C PRO A 218 -39.19 -44.39 -90.92
N SER A 219 -39.27 -45.29 -89.90
CA SER A 219 -39.83 -46.66 -89.89
C SER A 219 -40.10 -47.29 -88.51
N VAL A 220 -41.19 -48.08 -88.45
CA VAL A 220 -41.43 -49.33 -87.68
C VAL A 220 -41.42 -49.31 -86.13
N ASN A 221 -42.43 -49.99 -85.56
CA ASN A 221 -42.64 -50.25 -84.13
C ASN A 221 -41.61 -51.20 -83.51
N SER A 222 -41.49 -51.10 -82.18
CA SER A 222 -41.40 -52.25 -81.28
C SER A 222 -42.42 -52.07 -80.15
N ASP A 223 -42.88 -53.17 -79.55
CA ASP A 223 -43.95 -53.20 -78.54
C ASP A 223 -43.66 -52.38 -77.26
N PRO A 224 -44.70 -52.01 -76.48
CA PRO A 224 -44.52 -51.31 -75.20
C PRO A 224 -43.65 -52.15 -74.25
N GLN A 225 -42.48 -51.63 -73.90
CA GLN A 225 -41.67 -52.21 -72.84
C GLN A 225 -42.30 -51.87 -71.47
N PRO A 226 -42.33 -52.83 -70.52
CA PRO A 226 -42.72 -52.53 -69.16
C PRO A 226 -41.82 -51.43 -68.58
N THR A 227 -42.42 -50.49 -67.85
CA THR A 227 -41.68 -49.39 -67.23
C THR A 227 -41.55 -49.62 -65.74
N TYR A 228 -40.32 -49.60 -65.24
CA TYR A 228 -40.01 -49.88 -63.84
C TYR A 228 -39.88 -48.58 -63.03
N THR A 229 -40.05 -48.66 -61.72
CA THR A 229 -39.93 -47.50 -60.82
C THR A 229 -39.63 -47.90 -59.38
N TRP A 230 -38.95 -47.03 -58.65
CA TRP A 230 -38.66 -47.23 -57.23
C TRP A 230 -39.89 -46.88 -56.38
N THR A 231 -40.31 -47.80 -55.51
CA THR A 231 -41.40 -47.59 -54.54
C THR A 231 -40.97 -47.96 -53.12
N LYS A 232 -41.68 -47.42 -52.12
CA LYS A 232 -41.39 -47.66 -50.71
C LYS A 232 -42.00 -49.00 -50.28
N SER A 233 -41.19 -50.03 -50.11
CA SER A 233 -41.66 -51.36 -49.69
C SER A 233 -41.83 -51.47 -48.17
N GLY A 234 -41.05 -50.73 -47.38
CA GLY A 234 -41.11 -50.85 -45.93
C GLY A 234 -40.19 -49.90 -45.16
N HIS A 235 -39.88 -50.31 -43.93
CA HIS A 235 -38.97 -49.61 -43.04
C HIS A 235 -38.31 -50.59 -42.06
N THR A 236 -37.15 -50.22 -41.51
CA THR A 236 -36.51 -50.99 -40.42
C THR A 236 -37.35 -50.97 -39.14
N GLU A 237 -36.96 -51.78 -38.15
CA GLU A 237 -37.36 -51.54 -36.77
C GLU A 237 -36.91 -50.14 -36.30
N CYS A 238 -37.59 -49.60 -35.29
CA CYS A 238 -37.29 -48.28 -34.73
C CYS A 238 -36.14 -48.36 -33.72
N SER A 239 -35.25 -47.37 -33.69
CA SER A 239 -34.11 -47.32 -32.76
C SER A 239 -34.48 -47.35 -31.28
N THR A 240 -35.73 -47.00 -30.93
CA THR A 240 -36.25 -46.98 -29.55
C THR A 240 -37.71 -47.42 -29.50
N THR A 241 -38.15 -47.90 -28.33
CA THR A 241 -39.56 -48.26 -28.06
C THR A 241 -40.44 -47.07 -27.65
N CYS A 242 -39.83 -46.01 -27.13
CA CYS A 242 -40.45 -44.74 -26.77
C CYS A 242 -39.42 -43.61 -26.86
N GLY A 243 -39.89 -42.36 -26.91
CA GLY A 243 -39.05 -41.18 -27.08
C GLY A 243 -38.50 -41.16 -28.51
N THR A 244 -39.04 -40.25 -29.33
CA THR A 244 -38.85 -40.15 -30.79
C THR A 244 -37.51 -40.69 -31.26
N GLY A 245 -37.54 -41.89 -31.82
CA GLY A 245 -36.42 -42.59 -32.43
C GLY A 245 -36.45 -42.48 -33.95
N ARG A 246 -35.54 -43.19 -34.62
CA ARG A 246 -35.45 -43.22 -36.08
C ARG A 246 -35.51 -44.63 -36.65
N ARG A 247 -36.04 -44.73 -37.86
CA ARG A 247 -36.04 -45.93 -38.72
C ARG A 247 -35.59 -45.53 -40.12
N GLN A 248 -34.98 -46.45 -40.86
CA GLN A 248 -34.62 -46.22 -42.25
C GLN A 248 -35.74 -46.74 -43.17
N VAL A 249 -36.06 -45.96 -44.21
CA VAL A 249 -36.99 -46.36 -45.27
C VAL A 249 -36.29 -47.34 -46.21
N HIS A 250 -36.99 -48.42 -46.60
CA HIS A 250 -36.53 -49.34 -47.65
C HIS A 250 -37.27 -49.07 -48.97
N TRP A 251 -36.53 -49.16 -50.07
CA TRP A 251 -37.00 -48.92 -51.43
C TRP A 251 -36.75 -50.17 -52.28
N GLU A 252 -37.74 -50.54 -53.08
CA GLU A 252 -37.67 -51.67 -54.00
C GLU A 252 -38.08 -51.23 -55.41
N CYS A 253 -37.49 -51.90 -56.41
CA CYS A 253 -37.87 -51.71 -57.81
C CYS A 253 -39.13 -52.50 -58.11
N VAL A 254 -40.15 -51.86 -58.68
CA VAL A 254 -41.40 -52.51 -59.11
C VAL A 254 -41.73 -52.16 -60.56
N GLU A 255 -42.47 -53.04 -61.23
CA GLU A 255 -43.06 -52.78 -62.54
C GLU A 255 -44.35 -51.95 -62.39
N LYS A 256 -44.45 -50.81 -63.08
CA LYS A 256 -45.54 -49.82 -62.85
C LYS A 256 -46.96 -50.30 -63.15
N GLU A 257 -47.12 -51.36 -63.94
CA GLU A 257 -48.42 -51.85 -64.39
C GLU A 257 -48.91 -53.07 -63.58
N SER A 258 -48.02 -53.74 -62.85
CA SER A 258 -48.34 -54.92 -62.03
C SER A 258 -48.08 -54.73 -60.53
N GLU A 259 -47.32 -53.68 -60.15
CA GLU A 259 -46.81 -53.42 -58.80
C GLU A 259 -45.96 -54.57 -58.21
N VAL A 260 -45.52 -55.53 -59.04
CA VAL A 260 -44.68 -56.66 -58.62
C VAL A 260 -43.24 -56.20 -58.42
N THR A 261 -42.62 -56.63 -57.32
CA THR A 261 -41.19 -56.44 -57.05
C THR A 261 -40.33 -57.16 -58.08
N VAL A 262 -39.41 -56.43 -58.71
CA VAL A 262 -38.47 -56.94 -59.73
C VAL A 262 -37.01 -56.66 -59.33
N PRO A 263 -36.01 -57.33 -59.94
CA PRO A 263 -34.60 -57.05 -59.66
C PRO A 263 -34.23 -55.57 -59.85
N ALA A 264 -33.42 -55.05 -58.92
CA ALA A 264 -33.01 -53.65 -58.89
C ALA A 264 -32.40 -53.14 -60.21
N ASP A 265 -31.67 -54.01 -60.92
CA ASP A 265 -31.00 -53.72 -62.20
C ASP A 265 -31.96 -53.31 -63.34
N LEU A 266 -33.27 -53.47 -63.15
CA LEU A 266 -34.31 -53.05 -64.11
C LEU A 266 -34.81 -51.62 -63.87
N CYS A 267 -34.59 -51.05 -62.68
CA CYS A 267 -34.81 -49.64 -62.41
C CYS A 267 -33.54 -48.83 -62.74
N ASP A 268 -33.72 -47.55 -63.08
CA ASP A 268 -32.58 -46.64 -63.24
C ASP A 268 -31.94 -46.34 -61.87
N PRO A 269 -30.67 -46.70 -61.63
CA PRO A 269 -29.98 -46.41 -60.36
C PRO A 269 -29.68 -44.91 -60.19
N ALA A 270 -29.67 -44.11 -61.27
CA ALA A 270 -29.58 -42.65 -61.15
C ALA A 270 -30.89 -42.01 -60.63
N LEU A 271 -31.98 -42.78 -60.57
CA LEU A 271 -33.28 -42.38 -60.01
C LEU A 271 -33.60 -43.10 -58.70
N GLU A 272 -32.65 -43.85 -58.10
CA GLU A 272 -32.82 -44.49 -56.80
C GLU A 272 -32.99 -43.43 -55.69
N PRO A 273 -34.10 -43.44 -54.93
CA PRO A 273 -34.29 -42.50 -53.83
C PRO A 273 -33.30 -42.80 -52.69
N ALA A 274 -32.37 -41.88 -52.45
CA ALA A 274 -31.42 -42.00 -51.33
C ALA A 274 -32.15 -42.33 -50.01
N ASN A 275 -31.68 -43.35 -49.29
CA ASN A 275 -32.27 -43.83 -48.04
C ASN A 275 -32.47 -42.67 -47.05
N ARG A 276 -33.73 -42.44 -46.66
CA ARG A 276 -34.11 -41.39 -45.70
C ARG A 276 -34.42 -42.01 -44.35
N GLU A 277 -34.02 -41.32 -43.30
CA GLU A 277 -34.48 -41.61 -41.95
C GLU A 277 -35.86 -40.98 -41.74
N GLU A 278 -36.79 -41.75 -41.19
CA GLU A 278 -38.09 -41.28 -40.70
C GLU A 278 -38.11 -41.36 -39.18
N ASP A 279 -38.72 -40.35 -38.54
CA ASP A 279 -39.01 -40.42 -37.10
C ASP A 279 -40.05 -41.51 -36.82
N CYS A 280 -39.86 -42.24 -35.72
CA CYS A 280 -40.73 -43.33 -35.28
C CYS A 280 -40.87 -43.33 -33.76
N ASN A 281 -41.93 -43.99 -33.26
CA ASN A 281 -42.27 -44.06 -31.84
C ASN A 281 -42.21 -42.69 -31.14
N THR A 282 -42.88 -41.70 -31.76
CA THR A 282 -43.00 -40.28 -31.34
C THR A 282 -43.71 -40.08 -30.00
N GLN A 283 -44.20 -41.14 -29.37
CA GLN A 283 -44.75 -41.10 -28.01
C GLN A 283 -43.60 -40.94 -27.00
N PRO A 284 -43.63 -39.93 -26.11
CA PRO A 284 -42.60 -39.79 -25.09
C PRO A 284 -42.60 -40.98 -24.12
N CYS A 285 -41.44 -41.32 -23.57
CA CYS A 285 -41.31 -42.42 -22.61
C CYS A 285 -42.10 -42.17 -21.31
N PRO A 286 -42.35 -43.20 -20.49
CA PRO A 286 -42.83 -43.01 -19.13
C PRO A 286 -41.94 -42.04 -18.33
N ALA A 287 -42.54 -41.20 -17.49
CA ALA A 287 -41.79 -40.26 -16.67
C ALA A 287 -41.18 -40.96 -15.43
N TYR A 288 -40.00 -40.53 -15.02
CA TYR A 288 -39.25 -41.11 -13.89
C TYR A 288 -38.72 -40.03 -12.93
N TRP A 289 -38.44 -40.44 -11.70
CA TRP A 289 -37.81 -39.58 -10.69
C TRP A 289 -36.30 -39.51 -10.91
N ASP A 290 -35.82 -38.38 -11.40
CA ASP A 290 -34.42 -37.98 -11.31
C ASP A 290 -34.11 -37.53 -9.88
N VAL A 291 -33.05 -38.08 -9.29
CA VAL A 291 -32.72 -37.93 -7.86
C VAL A 291 -31.29 -37.44 -7.73
N GLY A 292 -31.14 -36.17 -7.35
CA GLY A 292 -29.84 -35.56 -7.13
C GLY A 292 -29.18 -35.98 -5.82
N GLU A 293 -27.91 -35.60 -5.68
CA GLU A 293 -27.09 -35.83 -4.49
C GLU A 293 -27.62 -35.09 -3.25
N TRP A 294 -27.19 -35.58 -2.07
CA TRP A 294 -27.46 -34.92 -0.80
C TRP A 294 -26.56 -33.69 -0.61
N SER A 295 -27.15 -32.63 -0.05
CA SER A 295 -26.43 -31.46 0.46
C SER A 295 -25.52 -31.82 1.63
N GLU A 296 -24.59 -30.91 1.96
CA GLU A 296 -23.96 -30.92 3.28
C GLU A 296 -25.03 -30.93 4.40
N CYS A 297 -24.66 -31.49 5.55
CA CYS A 297 -25.52 -31.56 6.73
C CYS A 297 -25.72 -30.16 7.33
N SER A 298 -26.94 -29.84 7.78
CA SER A 298 -27.29 -28.52 8.35
C SER A 298 -26.59 -28.15 9.67
N ARG A 299 -25.67 -28.98 10.16
CA ARG A 299 -24.85 -28.82 11.37
C ARG A 299 -23.51 -29.52 11.14
N ARG A 300 -22.46 -29.10 11.87
CA ARG A 300 -21.13 -29.75 11.85
C ARG A 300 -20.96 -30.85 12.91
N CYS A 301 -21.82 -30.85 13.93
CA CYS A 301 -21.85 -31.84 15.00
C CYS A 301 -23.32 -32.17 15.38
N GLY A 302 -23.52 -33.32 16.02
CA GLY A 302 -24.80 -33.80 16.51
C GLY A 302 -25.78 -34.21 15.40
N PRO A 303 -27.09 -34.31 15.72
CA PRO A 303 -28.14 -34.59 14.75
C PRO A 303 -28.48 -33.33 13.95
N GLY A 304 -28.31 -33.38 12.63
CA GLY A 304 -28.71 -32.36 11.67
C GLY A 304 -29.59 -32.94 10.55
N THR A 305 -29.86 -32.16 9.51
CA THR A 305 -30.63 -32.61 8.34
C THR A 305 -29.96 -32.23 7.03
N GLN A 306 -30.06 -33.11 6.04
CA GLN A 306 -29.56 -32.93 4.68
C GLN A 306 -30.71 -32.97 3.67
N HIS A 307 -30.55 -32.29 2.55
CA HIS A 307 -31.58 -32.08 1.53
C HIS A 307 -31.09 -32.53 0.15
N ARG A 308 -31.98 -33.03 -0.71
CA ARG A 308 -31.65 -33.35 -2.12
C ARG A 308 -32.74 -32.93 -3.07
N GLN A 309 -32.37 -32.71 -4.33
CA GLN A 309 -33.32 -32.45 -5.42
C GLN A 309 -33.95 -33.77 -5.91
N VAL A 310 -35.25 -33.72 -6.20
CA VAL A 310 -36.04 -34.84 -6.75
C VAL A 310 -36.98 -34.26 -7.79
N ILE A 311 -36.75 -34.60 -9.05
CA ILE A 311 -37.34 -33.95 -10.23
C ILE A 311 -38.02 -35.03 -11.08
N CYS A 312 -39.23 -34.79 -11.57
CA CYS A 312 -39.89 -35.70 -12.51
C CYS A 312 -39.41 -35.37 -13.93
N ARG A 313 -38.80 -36.33 -14.64
CA ARG A 313 -38.29 -36.17 -16.01
C ARG A 313 -38.95 -37.13 -16.97
N GLN A 314 -39.04 -36.75 -18.23
CA GLN A 314 -39.61 -37.57 -19.30
C GLN A 314 -38.73 -37.48 -20.57
N VAL A 315 -38.37 -38.61 -21.18
CA VAL A 315 -37.58 -38.66 -22.42
C VAL A 315 -38.49 -38.42 -23.63
N THR A 316 -38.14 -37.46 -24.47
CA THR A 316 -38.96 -37.02 -25.63
C THR A 316 -38.33 -37.38 -26.97
N HIS A 317 -37.00 -37.42 -27.06
CA HIS A 317 -36.23 -37.81 -28.25
C HIS A 317 -34.99 -38.61 -27.84
N VAL A 318 -34.62 -39.60 -28.65
CA VAL A 318 -33.35 -40.33 -28.49
C VAL A 318 -32.54 -40.22 -29.77
N HIS A 319 -31.34 -39.66 -29.66
CA HIS A 319 -30.49 -39.37 -30.80
C HIS A 319 -29.76 -40.62 -31.29
N ALA A 320 -29.35 -40.63 -32.56
CA ALA A 320 -28.59 -41.73 -33.18
C ALA A 320 -27.29 -42.10 -32.43
N ASN A 321 -26.74 -41.19 -31.62
CA ASN A 321 -25.56 -41.43 -30.77
C ASN A 321 -25.90 -42.08 -29.41
N GLY A 322 -27.16 -42.49 -29.18
CA GLY A 322 -27.63 -43.02 -27.89
C GLY A 322 -27.89 -41.95 -26.82
N THR A 323 -27.85 -40.65 -27.16
CA THR A 323 -28.09 -39.56 -26.20
C THR A 323 -29.56 -39.19 -26.11
N GLU A 324 -30.14 -39.40 -24.94
CA GLU A 324 -31.54 -39.06 -24.62
C GLU A 324 -31.70 -37.56 -24.33
N SER A 325 -32.76 -36.96 -24.87
CA SER A 325 -33.23 -35.64 -24.43
C SER A 325 -34.42 -35.80 -23.51
N SER A 326 -34.26 -35.34 -22.26
CA SER A 326 -35.29 -35.36 -21.23
C SER A 326 -35.78 -33.95 -20.88
N VAL A 327 -37.09 -33.82 -20.72
CA VAL A 327 -37.78 -32.60 -20.30
C VAL A 327 -38.22 -32.78 -18.84
N THR A 328 -38.21 -31.71 -18.05
CA THR A 328 -38.79 -31.71 -16.70
C THR A 328 -40.31 -31.56 -16.80
N VAL A 329 -41.06 -32.45 -16.14
CA VAL A 329 -42.52 -32.52 -16.26
C VAL A 329 -43.22 -32.45 -14.89
N ALA A 330 -44.55 -32.35 -14.90
CA ALA A 330 -45.35 -32.24 -13.67
C ALA A 330 -45.15 -33.47 -12.76
N PRO A 331 -45.03 -33.30 -11.42
CA PRO A 331 -44.85 -34.40 -10.48
C PRO A 331 -45.89 -35.52 -10.59
N GLU A 332 -47.13 -35.20 -10.98
CA GLU A 332 -48.20 -36.19 -11.19
C GLU A 332 -47.86 -37.27 -12.23
N LEU A 333 -47.06 -36.94 -13.26
CA LEU A 333 -46.72 -37.87 -14.35
C LEU A 333 -45.79 -39.00 -13.91
N CYS A 334 -45.06 -38.82 -12.80
CA CYS A 334 -44.26 -39.87 -12.15
C CYS A 334 -45.07 -40.71 -11.16
N GLY A 335 -46.39 -40.50 -11.05
CA GLY A 335 -47.27 -41.03 -10.00
C GLY A 335 -47.50 -42.55 -9.92
N LEU A 336 -46.73 -43.35 -10.67
CA LEU A 336 -46.65 -44.82 -10.50
C LEU A 336 -45.55 -45.25 -9.50
N SER A 337 -44.63 -44.35 -9.16
CA SER A 337 -43.51 -44.60 -8.25
C SER A 337 -43.57 -43.63 -7.06
N ASP A 338 -43.45 -44.15 -5.84
CA ASP A 338 -43.39 -43.35 -4.61
C ASP A 338 -42.33 -42.25 -4.72
N LYS A 339 -42.73 -41.00 -4.42
CA LYS A 339 -41.84 -39.84 -4.56
C LYS A 339 -40.65 -39.97 -3.58
N PRO A 340 -39.39 -40.01 -4.07
CA PRO A 340 -38.23 -40.14 -3.21
C PRO A 340 -38.14 -39.01 -2.16
N VAL A 341 -37.77 -39.35 -0.93
CA VAL A 341 -37.63 -38.38 0.16
C VAL A 341 -36.61 -37.29 -0.17
N THR A 342 -36.99 -36.02 0.01
CA THR A 342 -36.17 -34.84 -0.28
C THR A 342 -35.38 -34.32 0.92
N LYS A 343 -35.62 -34.89 2.11
CA LYS A 343 -34.98 -34.56 3.39
C LYS A 343 -34.61 -35.84 4.12
N SER A 344 -33.42 -35.87 4.73
CA SER A 344 -32.96 -36.97 5.58
C SER A 344 -32.22 -36.44 6.82
N THR A 345 -32.12 -37.24 7.86
CA THR A 345 -31.36 -36.93 9.09
C THR A 345 -29.91 -37.39 8.93
N CYS A 346 -28.96 -36.51 9.24
CA CYS A 346 -27.53 -36.80 9.31
C CYS A 346 -27.10 -36.73 10.78
N GLN A 347 -26.30 -37.70 11.24
CA GLN A 347 -25.84 -37.77 12.63
C GLN A 347 -24.32 -37.77 12.67
N LEU A 348 -23.75 -36.65 13.12
CA LEU A 348 -22.32 -36.40 13.19
C LEU A 348 -21.79 -36.62 14.62
N LYS A 349 -20.48 -36.38 14.84
CA LYS A 349 -19.85 -36.45 16.17
C LYS A 349 -20.63 -35.64 17.22
N ILE A 350 -20.61 -36.08 18.47
CA ILE A 350 -21.20 -35.36 19.60
C ILE A 350 -20.55 -33.96 19.69
N CYS A 351 -21.36 -32.91 19.88
CA CYS A 351 -20.85 -31.55 20.01
C CYS A 351 -20.13 -31.35 21.35
N SER A 352 -19.04 -30.58 21.34
CA SER A 352 -18.42 -30.00 22.53
C SER A 352 -19.30 -28.90 23.16
N GLN A 353 -19.01 -28.55 24.41
CA GLN A 353 -19.81 -27.59 25.19
C GLN A 353 -18.93 -26.58 25.96
N TRP A 354 -19.46 -25.37 26.20
CA TRP A 354 -18.80 -24.37 27.03
C TRP A 354 -18.98 -24.67 28.52
N GLU A 355 -17.89 -24.61 29.29
CA GLU A 355 -17.93 -24.62 30.75
C GLU A 355 -17.20 -23.40 31.34
N ILE A 356 -17.69 -22.90 32.48
CA ILE A 356 -17.10 -21.77 33.22
C ILE A 356 -16.19 -22.38 34.30
N ARG A 357 -14.89 -22.16 34.21
CA ARG A 357 -13.88 -22.77 35.11
C ARG A 357 -13.59 -21.95 36.37
N SER A 358 -13.90 -20.67 36.38
CA SER A 358 -13.68 -19.78 37.53
C SER A 358 -14.80 -18.79 37.77
N GLU A 359 -14.91 -18.32 39.01
CA GLU A 359 -15.71 -17.15 39.36
C GLU A 359 -15.12 -15.87 38.76
N TRP A 360 -15.88 -14.78 38.80
CA TRP A 360 -15.39 -13.47 38.35
C TRP A 360 -14.24 -12.96 39.21
N SER A 361 -13.22 -12.42 38.56
CA SER A 361 -12.12 -11.71 39.22
C SER A 361 -12.60 -10.52 40.05
N PRO A 362 -11.76 -9.99 40.96
CA PRO A 362 -11.88 -8.61 41.42
C PRO A 362 -11.97 -7.64 40.23
N CYS A 363 -12.57 -6.47 40.45
CA CYS A 363 -12.63 -5.41 39.44
C CYS A 363 -11.21 -4.88 39.15
N SER A 364 -10.94 -4.52 37.89
CA SER A 364 -9.62 -4.03 37.45
C SER A 364 -9.22 -2.66 38.03
N VAL A 365 -10.10 -2.01 38.78
CA VAL A 365 -9.92 -0.69 39.39
C VAL A 365 -10.45 -0.69 40.83
N PRO A 366 -9.88 0.12 41.75
CA PRO A 366 -10.40 0.25 43.11
C PRO A 366 -11.63 1.16 43.19
N CYS A 367 -11.80 2.06 42.21
CA CYS A 367 -12.91 2.98 42.06
C CYS A 367 -13.15 3.24 40.56
N GLY A 368 -14.33 3.71 40.20
CA GLY A 368 -14.75 3.99 38.82
C GLY A 368 -15.18 2.75 38.05
N VAL A 369 -15.34 2.92 36.73
CA VAL A 369 -15.73 1.84 35.82
C VAL A 369 -14.51 1.05 35.39
N GLY A 370 -14.44 -0.21 35.79
CA GLY A 370 -13.44 -1.18 35.34
C GLY A 370 -14.07 -2.42 34.72
N GLN A 371 -13.27 -3.47 34.60
CA GLN A 371 -13.72 -4.78 34.10
C GLN A 371 -13.25 -5.89 35.04
N ARG A 372 -14.05 -6.96 35.09
CA ARG A 372 -13.68 -8.24 35.72
C ARG A 372 -13.74 -9.35 34.67
N SER A 373 -12.86 -10.33 34.78
CA SER A 373 -12.77 -11.46 33.86
C SER A 373 -13.10 -12.79 34.55
N ARG A 374 -13.43 -13.80 33.76
CA ARG A 374 -13.55 -15.20 34.21
C ARG A 374 -13.08 -16.15 33.11
N GLU A 375 -12.69 -17.35 33.51
CA GLU A 375 -12.23 -18.39 32.59
C GLU A 375 -13.42 -19.21 32.05
N VAL A 376 -13.45 -19.39 30.74
CA VAL A 376 -14.49 -20.10 30.00
C VAL A 376 -13.79 -20.93 28.91
N VAL A 377 -14.03 -22.24 28.90
CA VAL A 377 -13.32 -23.20 28.03
C VAL A 377 -14.28 -24.05 27.22
N CYS A 378 -13.86 -24.45 26.03
CA CYS A 378 -14.55 -25.47 25.24
C CYS A 378 -14.16 -26.87 25.73
N LEU A 379 -15.14 -27.74 25.98
CA LEU A 379 -14.90 -29.11 26.46
C LEU A 379 -15.44 -30.18 25.52
N SER A 380 -14.59 -31.17 25.28
CA SER A 380 -14.90 -32.42 24.60
C SER A 380 -15.99 -33.21 25.32
N ASN A 381 -16.64 -34.15 24.62
CA ASN A 381 -17.56 -35.11 25.25
C ASN A 381 -16.88 -36.06 26.26
N GLN A 382 -15.54 -36.03 26.30
CA GLN A 382 -14.68 -36.80 27.20
C GLN A 382 -14.31 -36.03 28.48
N GLY A 383 -14.52 -34.70 28.51
CA GLY A 383 -14.14 -33.78 29.59
C GLY A 383 -12.84 -33.01 29.36
N ASP A 384 -12.08 -33.37 28.32
CA ASP A 384 -10.85 -32.69 27.89
C ASP A 384 -11.11 -31.29 27.32
N VAL A 385 -10.12 -30.40 27.41
CA VAL A 385 -10.20 -29.03 26.85
C VAL A 385 -9.81 -29.06 25.37
N GLU A 386 -10.70 -28.56 24.52
CA GLU A 386 -10.57 -28.49 23.06
C GLU A 386 -10.36 -27.03 22.60
N GLU A 387 -10.06 -26.82 21.32
CA GLU A 387 -10.02 -25.47 20.72
C GLU A 387 -11.42 -24.81 20.71
N ASP A 388 -11.46 -23.49 20.86
CA ASP A 388 -12.68 -22.67 20.95
C ASP A 388 -13.64 -22.92 19.76
N GLU A 389 -13.07 -23.14 18.58
CA GLU A 389 -13.73 -23.32 17.28
C GLU A 389 -14.58 -24.60 17.16
N GLU A 390 -14.32 -25.64 17.96
CA GLU A 390 -15.18 -26.83 18.00
C GLU A 390 -16.51 -26.53 18.71
N CYS A 391 -16.50 -25.60 19.68
CA CYS A 391 -17.70 -25.15 20.38
C CYS A 391 -18.49 -24.10 19.58
N ASN A 392 -19.80 -24.05 19.79
CA ASN A 392 -20.63 -23.02 19.16
C ASN A 392 -20.36 -21.63 19.78
N MET A 393 -19.54 -20.83 19.09
CA MET A 393 -19.18 -19.46 19.50
C MET A 393 -20.38 -18.54 19.77
N ASN A 394 -21.54 -18.76 19.14
CA ASN A 394 -22.77 -17.99 19.40
C ASN A 394 -23.37 -18.25 20.79
N LEU A 395 -22.89 -19.29 21.50
CA LEU A 395 -23.31 -19.66 22.85
C LEU A 395 -22.16 -19.48 23.86
N LYS A 396 -21.04 -18.84 23.48
CA LYS A 396 -19.89 -18.66 24.37
C LYS A 396 -20.24 -17.69 25.51
N PRO A 397 -20.17 -18.12 26.80
CA PRO A 397 -20.38 -17.21 27.92
C PRO A 397 -19.38 -16.05 27.95
N ASP A 398 -19.83 -14.85 28.32
CA ASP A 398 -18.97 -13.66 28.38
C ASP A 398 -17.75 -13.89 29.27
N THR A 399 -16.54 -13.65 28.76
CA THR A 399 -15.28 -13.75 29.52
C THR A 399 -14.91 -12.45 30.24
N LEU A 400 -15.57 -11.35 29.91
CA LEU A 400 -15.38 -10.02 30.49
C LEU A 400 -16.74 -9.42 30.87
N GLN A 401 -16.78 -8.72 32.00
CA GLN A 401 -17.95 -7.96 32.44
C GLN A 401 -17.50 -6.63 33.04
N ASN A 402 -18.19 -5.54 32.70
CA ASN A 402 -17.95 -4.24 33.31
C ASN A 402 -18.38 -4.24 34.77
N CYS A 403 -17.60 -3.60 35.64
CA CYS A 403 -17.89 -3.40 37.06
C CYS A 403 -17.74 -1.91 37.38
N ASP A 404 -18.70 -1.35 38.11
CA ASP A 404 -18.65 0.02 38.63
C ASP A 404 -18.36 -0.05 40.13
N MET A 405 -17.23 0.54 40.53
CA MET A 405 -16.77 0.61 41.92
C MET A 405 -17.11 1.97 42.57
N GLY A 406 -18.00 2.76 41.95
CA GLY A 406 -18.41 4.08 42.42
C GLY A 406 -17.46 5.19 42.00
N ALA A 407 -17.84 6.47 42.20
CA ALA A 407 -17.01 7.60 41.78
C ALA A 407 -15.65 7.62 42.50
N CYS A 408 -14.55 7.72 41.73
CA CYS A 408 -13.23 7.97 42.30
C CYS A 408 -13.18 9.35 42.97
N ALA A 409 -12.70 9.39 44.21
CA ALA A 409 -12.46 10.65 44.92
C ALA A 409 -11.31 11.43 44.27
N ARG A 410 -11.42 12.77 44.27
CA ARG A 410 -10.31 13.68 43.94
C ARG A 410 -9.49 13.93 45.20
N SER A 411 -8.20 13.58 45.20
CA SER A 411 -7.36 13.71 46.41
C SER A 411 -6.04 14.44 46.15
N TRP A 412 -5.58 15.18 47.16
CA TRP A 412 -4.27 15.82 47.17
C TRP A 412 -3.16 14.83 47.52
N PHE A 413 -2.32 14.51 46.55
CA PHE A 413 -1.09 13.75 46.79
C PHE A 413 0.06 14.71 47.08
N SER A 414 0.92 14.37 48.05
CA SER A 414 2.09 15.18 48.41
C SER A 414 3.36 14.34 48.41
N SER A 415 4.44 14.85 47.81
CA SER A 415 5.75 14.22 47.94
C SER A 415 6.26 14.25 49.38
N LEU A 416 7.29 13.45 49.66
CA LEU A 416 8.09 13.65 50.86
C LEU A 416 8.74 15.05 50.85
N TRP A 417 9.00 15.58 52.04
CA TRP A 417 9.72 16.84 52.24
C TRP A 417 11.19 16.75 51.80
N SER A 418 11.76 17.88 51.38
CA SER A 418 13.18 18.02 51.08
C SER A 418 14.03 17.57 52.27
N GLN A 419 14.95 16.64 52.04
CA GLN A 419 15.78 16.04 53.10
C GLN A 419 16.70 17.07 53.78
N ARG A 420 17.07 18.15 53.07
CA ARG A 420 17.78 19.30 53.61
C ARG A 420 16.84 20.49 53.83
N CYS A 421 17.11 21.26 54.88
CA CYS A 421 16.56 22.60 55.10
C CYS A 421 17.22 23.59 54.12
N SER A 422 16.55 24.69 53.76
CA SER A 422 17.12 25.72 52.89
C SER A 422 18.23 26.56 53.53
N ALA A 423 18.46 26.40 54.84
CA ALA A 423 19.52 27.05 55.60
C ALA A 423 20.28 26.01 56.43
N GLU A 424 21.62 26.12 56.47
CA GLU A 424 22.49 25.16 57.17
C GLU A 424 22.60 25.45 58.68
N CYS A 425 22.32 26.68 59.11
CA CYS A 425 22.02 27.04 60.51
C CYS A 425 20.84 28.02 60.56
N GLY A 426 20.16 28.09 61.71
CA GLY A 426 18.99 28.93 61.94
C GLY A 426 17.76 28.51 61.15
N ARG A 427 16.79 29.42 61.04
CA ARG A 427 15.52 29.19 60.34
C ARG A 427 15.71 29.15 58.82
N GLY A 428 15.30 28.04 58.21
CA GLY A 428 15.06 27.91 56.78
C GLY A 428 13.71 27.24 56.52
N ASN A 429 13.51 26.79 55.28
CA ASN A 429 12.31 26.08 54.85
C ASN A 429 12.68 24.70 54.26
N ARG A 430 11.79 23.72 54.44
CA ARG A 430 11.72 22.51 53.60
C ARG A 430 10.59 22.68 52.59
N THR A 431 10.77 22.09 51.41
CA THR A 431 9.77 22.10 50.33
C THR A 431 9.29 20.70 49.98
N ARG A 432 8.07 20.58 49.46
CA ARG A 432 7.52 19.36 48.85
C ARG A 432 6.58 19.76 47.71
N THR A 433 6.41 18.86 46.73
CA THR A 433 5.43 19.06 45.66
C THR A 433 4.07 18.55 46.10
N THR A 434 2.98 19.27 45.80
CA THR A 434 1.62 18.75 45.89
C THR A 434 0.96 18.73 44.51
N VAL A 435 0.23 17.65 44.23
CA VAL A 435 -0.50 17.46 42.97
C VAL A 435 -1.91 16.98 43.28
N CYS A 436 -2.89 17.54 42.56
CA CYS A 436 -4.25 17.03 42.52
C CYS A 436 -4.35 16.02 41.38
N LEU A 437 -4.74 14.78 41.70
CA LEU A 437 -4.92 13.70 40.74
C LEU A 437 -6.27 13.02 40.99
N MET A 438 -6.86 12.47 39.92
CA MET A 438 -7.79 11.35 40.05
C MET A 438 -7.01 10.06 39.85
N ASP A 439 -7.41 9.01 40.56
CA ASP A 439 -6.47 7.94 40.88
C ASP A 439 -5.99 7.13 39.65
N HIS A 440 -4.70 6.77 39.70
CA HIS A 440 -4.01 5.80 38.85
C HIS A 440 -3.96 5.91 37.30
N VAL A 441 -4.69 6.80 36.59
CA VAL A 441 -4.76 6.73 35.10
C VAL A 441 -4.43 8.01 34.32
N THR A 442 -4.33 9.20 34.94
CA THR A 442 -4.02 10.45 34.21
C THR A 442 -2.86 11.24 34.81
N ASP A 443 -1.70 11.24 34.13
CA ASP A 443 -0.50 12.06 34.46
C ASP A 443 -0.67 13.58 34.22
N LEU A 444 -1.91 14.05 34.04
CA LEU A 444 -2.24 15.46 33.82
C LEU A 444 -2.72 16.08 35.15
N PRO A 445 -1.98 17.05 35.73
CA PRO A 445 -2.40 17.73 36.94
C PRO A 445 -3.74 18.44 36.74
N LEU A 446 -4.64 18.30 37.71
CA LEU A 446 -5.94 18.99 37.73
C LEU A 446 -5.87 20.26 38.58
N ASP A 447 -6.50 21.35 38.13
CA ASP A 447 -6.43 22.65 38.82
C ASP A 447 -7.13 22.68 40.19
N SER A 448 -8.02 21.73 40.49
CA SER A 448 -8.75 21.68 41.76
C SER A 448 -9.12 20.27 42.20
N CYS A 449 -8.85 19.97 43.48
CA CYS A 449 -9.30 18.79 44.23
C CYS A 449 -10.21 19.24 45.38
N GLU A 450 -10.92 18.29 45.98
CA GLU A 450 -11.70 18.55 47.19
C GLU A 450 -10.78 18.59 48.43
N GLY A 451 -11.09 19.48 49.39
CA GLY A 451 -10.27 19.73 50.58
C GLY A 451 -9.12 20.73 50.35
N GLU A 452 -8.53 21.19 51.46
CA GLU A 452 -7.45 22.19 51.44
C GLU A 452 -6.16 21.63 50.81
N ARG A 453 -5.52 22.42 49.93
CA ARG A 453 -4.23 22.05 49.33
C ARG A 453 -3.17 21.95 50.44
N PRO A 454 -2.47 20.80 50.60
CA PRO A 454 -1.45 20.67 51.64
C PRO A 454 -0.31 21.69 51.43
N PRO A 455 0.28 22.25 52.51
CA PRO A 455 1.34 23.24 52.36
C PRO A 455 2.59 22.64 51.69
N GLU A 456 3.08 23.32 50.66
CA GLU A 456 4.30 22.95 49.91
C GLU A 456 5.59 23.44 50.55
N VAL A 457 5.47 24.30 51.57
CA VAL A 457 6.59 24.87 52.33
C VAL A 457 6.31 24.68 53.82
N THR A 458 7.31 24.27 54.59
CA THR A 458 7.25 24.27 56.06
C THR A 458 8.57 24.74 56.66
N GLY A 459 8.50 25.41 57.81
CA GLY A 459 9.67 25.91 58.51
C GLY A 459 10.52 24.79 59.09
N CYS A 460 11.84 24.95 59.03
CA CYS A 460 12.82 24.15 59.74
C CYS A 460 13.78 25.08 60.47
N ASP A 461 14.20 24.70 61.68
CA ASP A 461 15.30 25.38 62.38
C ASP A 461 16.48 24.42 62.45
N SER A 462 17.58 24.77 61.80
CA SER A 462 18.81 23.98 61.74
C SER A 462 19.70 24.20 62.98
N GLY A 463 19.24 24.97 63.98
CA GLY A 463 19.94 25.22 65.23
C GLY A 463 20.69 26.55 65.27
N PRO A 464 21.15 27.01 66.44
CA PRO A 464 21.75 28.33 66.60
C PRO A 464 23.03 28.47 65.77
N CYS A 465 23.11 29.52 64.95
CA CYS A 465 24.34 29.91 64.27
C CYS A 465 25.35 30.41 65.32
N GLN A 466 26.32 29.57 65.69
CA GLN A 466 27.40 29.93 66.61
C GLN A 466 28.37 30.90 65.91
N ASN A 467 28.73 32.03 66.53
CA ASN A 467 29.76 32.92 65.98
C ASN A 467 31.11 32.18 65.95
N GLN A 468 31.56 31.82 64.76
CA GLN A 468 32.67 30.90 64.53
C GLN A 468 33.81 31.59 63.77
N LEU A 469 35.04 31.42 64.31
CA LEU A 469 36.27 31.59 63.53
C LEU A 469 36.45 30.33 62.69
N GLU A 470 36.70 30.46 61.39
CA GLU A 470 36.80 29.31 60.50
C GLU A 470 37.86 29.49 59.41
N TRP A 471 38.44 28.37 58.99
CA TRP A 471 39.39 28.30 57.89
C TRP A 471 38.67 28.22 56.54
N TYR A 472 38.41 29.37 55.92
CA TYR A 472 37.87 29.40 54.56
C TYR A 472 38.92 28.90 53.56
N THR A 473 38.56 27.89 52.76
CA THR A 473 39.44 27.34 51.72
C THR A 473 38.94 27.74 50.34
N GLY A 474 39.77 28.42 49.56
CA GLY A 474 39.48 28.68 48.15
C GLY A 474 39.50 27.40 47.30
N PRO A 475 39.04 27.47 46.04
CA PRO A 475 39.15 26.36 45.09
C PRO A 475 40.62 25.96 44.88
N TRP A 476 40.82 24.71 44.48
CA TRP A 476 42.12 24.24 44.01
C TRP A 476 42.51 24.92 42.70
N GLY A 477 43.75 25.39 42.63
CA GLY A 477 44.36 25.87 41.39
C GLY A 477 44.63 24.74 40.41
N GLN A 478 45.10 25.08 39.22
CA GLN A 478 45.49 24.11 38.20
C GLN A 478 46.56 23.14 38.72
N CYS A 479 46.54 21.91 38.20
CA CYS A 479 47.55 20.90 38.50
C CYS A 479 48.92 21.36 37.96
N SER A 480 50.00 21.14 38.71
CA SER A 480 51.37 21.53 38.31
C SER A 480 51.96 20.75 37.12
N ALA A 481 51.17 19.89 36.48
CA ALA A 481 51.51 19.09 35.31
C ALA A 481 50.23 18.91 34.47
N GLU A 482 50.38 18.82 33.15
CA GLU A 482 49.26 18.72 32.20
C GLU A 482 48.85 17.27 31.91
N CYS A 483 49.74 16.31 32.19
CA CYS A 483 49.50 14.86 32.15
C CYS A 483 50.28 14.17 33.28
N GLY A 484 49.90 12.93 33.63
CA GLY A 484 50.53 12.15 34.69
C GLY A 484 50.24 12.65 36.12
N ASN A 485 51.23 12.56 37.00
CA ASN A 485 51.11 12.98 38.41
C ASN A 485 51.61 14.42 38.57
N GLY A 486 50.81 15.28 39.22
CA GLY A 486 51.20 16.64 39.61
C GLY A 486 50.72 16.99 41.02
N THR A 487 50.89 18.25 41.42
CA THR A 487 50.35 18.81 42.67
C THR A 487 49.50 20.03 42.37
N GLN A 488 48.34 20.15 43.01
CA GLN A 488 47.48 21.34 42.97
C GLN A 488 47.49 22.00 44.36
N THR A 489 47.47 23.32 44.40
CA THR A 489 47.49 24.11 45.64
C THR A 489 46.25 24.99 45.75
N ARG A 490 45.86 25.35 46.98
CA ARG A 490 44.74 26.27 47.25
C ARG A 490 45.11 27.28 48.32
N ARG A 491 44.49 28.46 48.26
CA ARG A 491 44.61 29.49 49.30
C ARG A 491 43.68 29.14 50.48
N VAL A 492 44.17 29.33 51.70
CA VAL A 492 43.37 29.20 52.93
C VAL A 492 43.52 30.49 53.74
N VAL A 493 42.40 31.05 54.21
CA VAL A 493 42.34 32.31 54.96
C VAL A 493 41.48 32.13 56.21
N CYS A 494 41.80 32.86 57.27
CA CYS A 494 40.96 32.90 58.47
C CYS A 494 39.80 33.86 58.21
N ILE A 495 38.56 33.41 58.43
CA ILE A 495 37.38 34.28 58.41
C ILE A 495 36.72 34.31 59.77
N PHE A 496 36.15 35.46 60.11
CA PHE A 496 35.25 35.63 61.23
C PHE A 496 33.84 35.87 60.66
N ASN A 497 32.92 34.95 60.96
CA ASN A 497 31.52 35.08 60.58
C ASN A 497 30.72 35.62 61.77
N ASN A 498 30.19 36.83 61.63
CA ASN A 498 29.29 37.44 62.60
C ASN A 498 28.01 37.85 61.89
N ASN A 499 26.96 37.03 62.02
CA ASN A 499 25.61 37.29 61.52
C ASN A 499 25.56 37.91 60.11
N SER A 500 26.07 37.17 59.12
CA SER A 500 26.14 37.50 57.68
C SER A 500 27.22 38.50 57.23
N HIS A 501 27.98 39.12 58.15
CA HIS A 501 29.24 39.78 57.77
C HIS A 501 30.41 38.77 57.84
N MET A 502 30.98 38.43 56.69
CA MET A 502 32.20 37.62 56.59
C MET A 502 33.41 38.54 56.44
N GLU A 503 34.22 38.64 57.49
CA GLU A 503 35.45 39.43 57.49
C GLU A 503 36.67 38.52 57.41
N VAL A 504 37.64 38.86 56.55
CA VAL A 504 38.93 38.15 56.50
C VAL A 504 39.82 38.70 57.59
N VAL A 505 40.12 37.87 58.58
CA VAL A 505 40.86 38.25 59.79
C VAL A 505 42.27 37.68 59.74
N ASP A 506 43.20 38.29 60.50
CA ASP A 506 44.58 37.84 60.58
C ASP A 506 44.71 36.34 60.87
N GLN A 507 45.66 35.70 60.19
CA GLN A 507 45.81 34.25 60.14
C GLN A 507 46.15 33.63 61.51
N SER A 508 46.65 34.42 62.48
CA SER A 508 46.86 33.99 63.87
C SER A 508 45.57 33.68 64.62
N LYS A 509 44.43 34.31 64.26
CA LYS A 509 43.16 34.13 64.99
C LYS A 509 42.55 32.74 64.82
N CYS A 510 42.87 32.06 63.71
CA CYS A 510 42.47 30.67 63.47
C CYS A 510 43.56 29.65 63.84
N SER A 511 44.70 30.05 64.41
CA SER A 511 45.80 29.10 64.73
C SER A 511 45.49 28.07 65.81
N SER A 512 44.40 28.23 66.57
CA SER A 512 43.86 27.20 67.48
C SER A 512 43.01 26.14 66.78
N LEU A 513 42.72 26.30 65.47
CA LEU A 513 41.91 25.39 64.66
C LEU A 513 42.81 24.62 63.69
N PRO A 514 42.54 23.33 63.43
CA PRO A 514 43.36 22.52 62.53
C PRO A 514 43.39 23.11 61.11
N GLN A 515 44.58 23.50 60.65
CA GLN A 515 44.74 24.14 59.35
C GLN A 515 44.43 23.16 58.20
N PRO A 516 43.51 23.49 57.26
CA PRO A 516 43.22 22.62 56.12
C PRO A 516 44.41 22.47 55.18
N ILE A 517 44.52 21.29 54.54
CA ILE A 517 45.58 21.02 53.56
C ILE A 517 45.60 22.07 52.44
N THR A 518 46.78 22.65 52.18
CA THR A 518 47.03 23.70 51.18
C THR A 518 47.55 23.16 49.85
N ALA A 519 48.00 21.90 49.83
CA ALA A 519 48.48 21.18 48.65
C ALA A 519 47.90 19.75 48.64
N GLN A 520 47.59 19.21 47.46
CA GLN A 520 47.27 17.79 47.27
C GLN A 520 47.74 17.28 45.90
N THR A 521 48.03 15.98 45.80
CA THR A 521 48.41 15.34 44.54
C THR A 521 47.22 15.25 43.59
N CYS A 522 47.41 15.66 42.34
CA CYS A 522 46.48 15.43 41.23
C CYS A 522 47.03 14.31 40.32
N ARG A 523 46.14 13.43 39.84
CA ARG A 523 46.46 12.40 38.85
C ARG A 523 45.62 12.66 37.60
N LEU A 524 46.29 13.02 36.51
CA LEU A 524 45.71 13.22 35.20
C LEU A 524 45.91 11.95 34.35
N LYS A 525 45.46 11.99 33.09
CA LYS A 525 45.68 10.88 32.14
C LYS A 525 47.18 10.60 31.97
N PRO A 526 47.59 9.35 31.70
CA PRO A 526 48.95 9.07 31.23
C PRO A 526 49.28 9.93 29.99
N CYS A 527 50.47 10.50 29.94
CA CYS A 527 51.00 11.17 28.74
C CYS A 527 51.10 10.14 27.61
N GLY A 528 50.67 10.48 26.39
CA GLY A 528 50.23 9.51 25.38
C GLY A 528 50.73 9.81 23.97
N VAL A 529 51.80 9.12 23.58
CA VAL A 529 52.22 9.03 22.16
C VAL A 529 51.11 8.42 21.31
N GLN A 530 50.87 8.99 20.13
CA GLN A 530 49.80 8.53 19.22
C GLN A 530 50.17 8.70 17.75
N TRP A 531 49.54 7.88 16.89
CA TRP A 531 49.72 7.93 15.44
C TRP A 531 48.93 9.10 14.84
N TYR A 532 49.64 10.10 14.32
CA TYR A 532 49.09 11.18 13.51
C TYR A 532 49.20 10.85 12.02
N VAL A 533 48.22 11.33 11.24
CA VAL A 533 48.18 11.18 9.78
C VAL A 533 47.89 12.52 9.12
N THR A 534 48.39 12.72 7.89
CA THR A 534 47.94 13.83 7.05
C THR A 534 46.66 13.45 6.30
N ASP A 535 46.00 14.45 5.70
CA ASP A 535 45.06 14.21 4.62
C ASP A 535 45.71 13.42 3.47
N TRP A 536 44.87 12.73 2.70
CA TRP A 536 45.29 12.01 1.50
C TRP A 536 45.66 12.96 0.36
N SER A 537 46.72 12.62 -0.37
CA SER A 537 47.06 13.27 -1.64
C SER A 537 45.91 13.20 -2.65
N ALA A 538 45.95 14.08 -3.65
CA ALA A 538 45.23 13.84 -4.89
C ALA A 538 45.57 12.44 -5.45
N CYS A 539 44.57 11.76 -6.01
CA CYS A 539 44.77 10.44 -6.61
C CYS A 539 45.68 10.56 -7.85
N SER A 540 46.68 9.69 -7.97
CA SER A 540 47.69 9.76 -9.04
C SER A 540 47.13 9.61 -10.46
N ARG A 541 45.90 9.13 -10.62
CA ARG A 541 45.15 9.04 -11.88
C ARG A 541 43.68 9.39 -11.64
N SER A 542 43.03 10.08 -12.56
CA SER A 542 41.62 10.49 -12.46
C SER A 542 40.62 9.35 -12.73
N CYS A 543 41.07 8.28 -13.39
CA CYS A 543 40.27 7.10 -13.78
C CYS A 543 41.20 5.95 -14.19
N ASN A 544 40.65 4.76 -14.45
CA ASN A 544 41.36 3.51 -14.75
C ASN A 544 42.32 3.04 -13.63
N GLY A 545 42.05 3.39 -12.37
CA GLY A 545 42.81 2.95 -11.19
C GLY A 545 44.08 3.77 -10.95
N GLY A 546 44.06 4.61 -9.91
CA GLY A 546 45.23 5.30 -9.37
C GLY A 546 45.49 4.92 -7.91
N TYR A 547 46.43 5.61 -7.28
CA TYR A 547 46.69 5.51 -5.85
C TYR A 547 46.89 6.90 -5.23
N ARG A 548 46.54 7.03 -3.95
CA ARG A 548 46.79 8.20 -3.11
C ARG A 548 47.68 7.82 -1.94
N VAL A 549 48.42 8.80 -1.41
CA VAL A 549 49.35 8.61 -0.29
C VAL A 549 49.12 9.67 0.78
N ARG A 550 49.44 9.34 2.03
CA ARG A 550 49.46 10.28 3.16
C ARG A 550 50.68 10.01 4.02
N GLU A 551 51.15 11.04 4.72
CA GLU A 551 52.22 10.86 5.70
C GLU A 551 51.62 10.38 7.03
N VAL A 552 52.38 9.53 7.74
CA VAL A 552 52.00 8.90 9.00
C VAL A 552 53.20 9.04 9.95
N ARG A 553 52.99 9.62 11.13
CA ARG A 553 54.04 9.84 12.14
C ARG A 553 53.52 9.57 13.54
N CYS A 554 54.30 8.85 14.35
CA CYS A 554 54.06 8.78 15.78
C CYS A 554 54.62 10.06 16.42
N LEU A 555 53.78 10.80 17.15
CA LEU A 555 54.18 12.01 17.87
C LEU A 555 53.77 11.91 19.35
N ALA A 556 54.58 12.52 20.22
CA ALA A 556 54.24 12.73 21.63
C ALA A 556 53.34 13.97 21.83
N ASP A 557 52.85 14.18 23.06
CA ASP A 557 51.97 15.30 23.43
C ASP A 557 52.56 16.70 23.11
N ASN A 558 53.88 16.82 22.99
CA ASN A 558 54.60 18.03 22.59
C ASN A 558 54.85 18.15 21.07
N ILE A 559 54.16 17.35 20.25
CA ILE A 559 54.28 17.29 18.78
C ILE A 559 55.69 16.87 18.29
N ALA A 560 56.58 16.41 19.18
CA ALA A 560 57.87 15.85 18.80
C ALA A 560 57.71 14.42 18.23
N PRO A 561 58.51 14.02 17.21
CA PRO A 561 58.59 12.64 16.76
C PRO A 561 58.94 11.67 17.89
N SER A 562 58.32 10.49 17.89
CA SER A 562 58.59 9.44 18.87
C SER A 562 58.49 8.06 18.22
N ASP A 563 59.24 7.08 18.72
CA ASP A 563 59.20 5.69 18.25
C ASP A 563 58.41 4.77 19.21
N HIS A 564 57.65 5.36 20.15
CA HIS A 564 56.99 4.63 21.24
C HIS A 564 55.50 4.27 20.98
N CYS A 565 54.96 4.57 19.79
CA CYS A 565 53.63 4.09 19.40
C CYS A 565 53.66 2.61 19.02
N ASP A 566 52.55 1.89 19.25
CA ASP A 566 52.42 0.48 18.87
C ASP A 566 52.50 0.30 17.34
N PRO A 567 53.49 -0.45 16.80
CA PRO A 567 53.61 -0.68 15.36
C PRO A 567 52.45 -1.44 14.74
N SER A 568 51.72 -2.25 15.52
CA SER A 568 50.54 -3.00 15.03
C SER A 568 49.33 -2.11 14.74
N LEU A 569 49.31 -0.88 15.29
CA LEU A 569 48.26 0.12 15.11
C LEU A 569 48.63 1.19 14.06
N THR A 570 49.72 1.01 13.30
CA THR A 570 50.19 1.98 12.29
C THR A 570 49.16 2.16 11.17
N PRO A 571 48.61 3.37 10.95
CA PRO A 571 47.66 3.62 9.86
C PRO A 571 48.28 3.43 8.46
N GLU A 572 47.48 2.95 7.50
CA GLU A 572 47.93 2.80 6.11
C GLU A 572 48.38 4.12 5.47
N SER A 573 49.54 4.15 4.82
CA SER A 573 50.09 5.34 4.14
C SER A 573 49.78 5.44 2.64
N ARG A 574 49.15 4.41 2.05
CA ARG A 574 48.82 4.33 0.61
C ARG A 574 47.52 3.57 0.37
N GLU A 575 46.66 4.11 -0.48
CA GLU A 575 45.34 3.56 -0.81
C GLU A 575 45.09 3.60 -2.34
N GLU A 576 44.29 2.67 -2.87
CA GLU A 576 43.85 2.66 -4.27
C GLU A 576 42.60 3.53 -4.49
N CYS A 577 42.56 4.31 -5.58
CA CYS A 577 41.49 5.27 -5.84
C CYS A 577 41.12 5.34 -7.34
N ASN A 578 39.97 5.96 -7.66
CA ASN A 578 39.49 6.19 -9.02
C ASN A 578 39.48 4.94 -9.93
N LYS A 579 38.90 3.84 -9.43
CA LYS A 579 38.80 2.55 -10.13
C LYS A 579 37.81 2.57 -11.32
N GLN A 580 36.97 3.60 -11.46
CA GLN A 580 36.05 3.75 -12.60
C GLN A 580 36.76 3.92 -13.96
N PRO A 581 36.20 3.42 -15.06
CA PRO A 581 36.77 3.57 -16.39
C PRO A 581 36.72 5.03 -16.89
N CYS A 582 37.73 5.42 -17.68
CA CYS A 582 37.78 6.75 -18.30
C CYS A 582 36.78 6.87 -19.47
N VAL A 583 35.68 7.61 -19.27
CA VAL A 583 34.78 8.03 -20.36
C VAL A 583 35.14 9.44 -20.81
N ALA A 584 35.19 9.69 -22.12
CA ALA A 584 35.53 10.99 -22.69
C ALA A 584 34.29 11.61 -23.38
N GLU A 585 33.70 12.63 -22.77
CA GLU A 585 32.60 13.38 -23.37
C GLU A 585 33.10 14.18 -24.58
N ILE A 586 32.48 13.95 -25.74
CA ILE A 586 32.74 14.72 -26.96
C ILE A 586 31.61 15.73 -27.09
N ASN A 587 31.91 17.01 -26.88
CA ASN A 587 30.94 18.09 -26.99
C ASN A 587 30.60 18.31 -28.49
N PRO A 588 29.35 18.09 -28.95
CA PRO A 588 29.00 18.05 -30.37
C PRO A 588 28.93 19.44 -31.05
N SER A 589 29.18 20.51 -30.30
CA SER A 589 29.07 21.92 -30.72
C SER A 589 30.36 22.51 -31.33
N CYS A 590 31.47 21.78 -31.32
CA CYS A 590 32.78 22.25 -31.80
C CYS A 590 32.97 21.94 -33.29
N SER A 591 32.88 22.97 -34.14
CA SER A 591 33.14 22.91 -35.60
C SER A 591 34.28 23.86 -36.00
N ASP A 592 34.90 23.62 -37.16
CA ASP A 592 35.88 24.55 -37.75
C ASP A 592 35.17 25.66 -38.54
N GLN A 593 35.66 26.90 -38.42
CA GLN A 593 35.05 28.07 -39.05
C GLN A 593 35.58 28.37 -40.46
N TYR A 594 36.76 27.85 -40.83
CA TYR A 594 37.33 28.00 -42.19
C TYR A 594 37.89 26.68 -42.73
N HIS A 595 37.71 26.45 -44.03
CA HIS A 595 38.15 25.24 -44.74
C HIS A 595 39.67 24.99 -44.74
N ASN A 596 40.49 26.01 -44.47
CA ASN A 596 41.95 25.87 -44.38
C ASN A 596 42.47 25.53 -42.96
N CYS A 597 41.59 25.18 -42.00
CA CYS A 597 41.99 24.83 -40.63
C CYS A 597 42.97 23.63 -40.53
N MET A 598 43.03 22.74 -41.52
CA MET A 598 44.07 21.71 -41.61
C MET A 598 45.49 22.30 -41.80
N VAL A 599 45.63 23.44 -42.45
CA VAL A 599 46.91 24.16 -42.60
C VAL A 599 47.32 24.79 -41.26
N VAL A 600 46.35 25.29 -40.48
CA VAL A 600 46.58 25.82 -39.11
C VAL A 600 47.11 24.73 -38.18
N VAL A 601 46.61 23.49 -38.31
CA VAL A 601 47.15 22.30 -37.63
C VAL A 601 48.57 21.97 -38.10
N GLN A 602 48.81 21.89 -39.41
CA GLN A 602 50.13 21.56 -39.97
C GLN A 602 51.21 22.59 -39.59
N ALA A 603 50.86 23.87 -39.56
CA ALA A 603 51.71 24.97 -39.11
C ALA A 603 51.83 25.07 -37.56
N ARG A 604 51.21 24.16 -36.81
CA ARG A 604 51.20 24.09 -35.33
C ARG A 604 50.65 25.35 -34.63
N LEU A 605 49.84 26.15 -35.32
CA LEU A 605 49.33 27.43 -34.82
C LEU A 605 48.19 27.29 -33.79
N CYS A 606 47.66 26.08 -33.60
CA CYS A 606 46.66 25.71 -32.59
C CYS A 606 47.04 26.01 -31.12
N ILE A 607 48.28 26.43 -30.84
CA ILE A 607 48.71 26.91 -29.51
C ILE A 607 48.12 28.29 -29.19
N TYR A 608 47.84 29.13 -30.19
CA TYR A 608 47.33 30.49 -29.99
C TYR A 608 45.79 30.49 -29.86
N PRO A 609 45.21 31.26 -28.90
CA PRO A 609 43.76 31.22 -28.63
C PRO A 609 42.87 31.52 -29.84
N TYR A 610 43.27 32.49 -30.67
CA TYR A 610 42.56 32.86 -31.90
C TYR A 610 42.37 31.66 -32.84
N TYR A 611 43.46 31.00 -33.23
CA TYR A 611 43.42 29.82 -34.08
C TYR A 611 42.72 28.63 -33.40
N ARG A 612 42.83 28.49 -32.08
CA ARG A 612 42.17 27.41 -31.32
C ARG A 612 40.64 27.54 -31.29
N GLY A 613 40.11 28.77 -31.25
CA GLY A 613 38.67 29.02 -31.36
C GLY A 613 38.15 28.86 -32.79
N VAL A 614 38.84 29.49 -33.75
CA VAL A 614 38.49 29.49 -35.18
C VAL A 614 38.59 28.09 -35.81
N CYS A 615 39.54 27.26 -35.37
CA CYS A 615 39.75 25.89 -35.86
C CYS A 615 39.50 24.87 -34.75
N CYS A 616 38.34 24.99 -34.07
CA CYS A 616 37.99 24.20 -32.89
C CYS A 616 38.12 22.69 -33.13
N ALA A 617 37.54 22.15 -34.20
CA ALA A 617 37.48 20.72 -34.44
C ALA A 617 38.83 20.16 -34.89
N SER A 618 39.51 20.82 -35.82
CA SER A 618 40.83 20.44 -36.33
C SER A 618 41.89 20.48 -35.22
N CYS A 619 41.95 21.56 -34.44
CA CYS A 619 42.89 21.68 -33.32
C CYS A 619 42.59 20.69 -32.19
N SER A 620 41.31 20.44 -31.88
CA SER A 620 40.92 19.46 -30.84
C SER A 620 41.16 18.01 -31.25
N ARG A 621 41.12 17.71 -32.56
CA ARG A 621 41.50 16.39 -33.09
C ARG A 621 43.01 16.19 -33.10
N SER A 622 43.79 17.20 -33.49
CA SER A 622 45.26 17.09 -33.59
C SER A 622 45.98 17.08 -32.24
N GLN A 623 45.40 17.67 -31.17
CA GLN A 623 45.93 17.56 -29.81
C GLN A 623 45.91 16.11 -29.24
N ARG A 624 45.33 15.14 -29.96
CA ARG A 624 45.33 13.72 -29.57
C ARG A 624 46.52 12.89 -30.08
N THR A 625 47.30 13.37 -31.05
CA THR A 625 48.37 12.57 -31.70
C THR A 625 49.81 12.96 -31.36
N TYR A 626 50.05 14.12 -30.74
CA TYR A 626 51.37 14.51 -30.23
C TYR A 626 51.29 15.02 -28.79
N PRO A 627 51.57 14.17 -27.78
CA PRO A 627 51.78 14.65 -26.42
C PRO A 627 53.10 15.42 -26.35
N ASN A 628 53.04 16.73 -26.07
CA ASN A 628 54.23 17.57 -25.94
C ASN A 628 55.07 17.13 -24.73
N SER A 629 56.18 16.45 -24.99
CA SER A 629 57.33 16.46 -24.10
C SER A 629 58.05 17.81 -24.18
N PHE A 630 58.89 18.09 -23.18
CA PHE A 630 59.71 19.30 -23.03
C PHE A 630 58.96 20.65 -22.89
N GLN A 631 58.87 21.10 -21.63
CA GLN A 631 59.74 22.22 -21.26
C GLN A 631 60.34 21.98 -19.87
N LYS A 632 61.64 22.27 -19.73
CA LYS A 632 62.44 22.07 -18.51
C LYS A 632 62.68 23.41 -17.80
N ASN A 633 62.93 23.31 -16.50
CA ASN A 633 63.84 24.12 -15.67
C ASN A 633 63.97 25.63 -15.95
N HIS A 634 63.68 26.46 -14.93
CA HIS A 634 64.57 27.50 -14.39
C HIS A 634 64.02 27.89 -13.00
N ILE A 635 64.59 27.39 -11.88
CA ILE A 635 65.81 27.85 -11.17
C ILE A 635 65.59 29.18 -10.43
N HIS A 636 65.47 29.09 -9.09
CA HIS A 636 66.33 29.68 -8.06
C HIS A 636 65.82 29.19 -6.69
N ARG A 637 66.63 29.03 -5.64
CA ARG A 637 68.02 29.47 -5.40
C ARG A 637 68.86 28.33 -4.84
#